data_AF-A0A352RT40-F1
#
_entry.id   AF-A0A352RT40-F1
#
_cell.length_a   1.000
_cell.length_b   1.000
_cell.length_c   1.000
_cell.angle_alpha   90.00
_cell.angle_beta   90.00
_cell.angle_gamma   90.00
#
_symmetry.space_group_name_H-M   'P 1'
#
loop_
_entity.id
_entity.type
_entity.pdbx_description
1 polymer ?
#
loop_
_entity_poly.entity_id
_entity_poly.type
_entity_poly.pdbx_seq_one_letter_code
_entity_poly.pdbx_strand_id
1 'polypeptide(L)' 'GYVSQFLRAIPRVSALDVVADPLQQRGASHEEARARAATLLERLNLPRRLWDLPPATFSGGEQQR' A
#
# COMPACT_ATOMS: atom_id res chain seq x y z
N GLY A 1 12.67 -27.08 22.93
CA GLY A 1 11.73 -25.96 22.79
C GLY A 1 11.44 -25.75 21.33
N TYR A 2 10.18 -25.90 20.90
CA TYR A 2 9.79 -25.75 19.50
C TYR A 2 9.51 -24.27 19.23
N VAL A 3 10.45 -23.59 18.58
CA VAL A 3 10.23 -22.22 18.10
C VAL A 3 9.59 -22.33 16.73
N SER A 4 8.29 -22.02 16.65
CA SER A 4 7.62 -21.94 15.36
C SER A 4 8.02 -20.66 14.65
N GLN A 5 8.86 -20.79 13.64
CA GLN A 5 9.17 -19.71 12.70
C GLN A 5 8.03 -19.63 11.67
N PHE A 6 6.86 -19.14 12.09
CA PHE A 6 5.80 -18.84 11.15
C PHE A 6 6.16 -17.58 10.36
N LEU A 7 6.86 -17.76 9.22
CA LEU A 7 6.92 -16.76 8.17
C LEU A 7 5.50 -16.54 7.65
N ARG A 8 4.79 -15.57 8.23
CA ARG A 8 3.53 -15.10 7.65
C ARG A 8 3.83 -14.51 6.27
N ALA A 9 3.15 -15.02 5.24
CA ALA A 9 3.30 -14.50 3.89
C ALA A 9 2.99 -12.99 3.90
N ILE A 10 3.95 -12.19 3.47
CA ILE A 10 3.77 -10.74 3.34
C ILE A 10 2.79 -10.51 2.18
N PRO A 11 1.66 -9.80 2.39
CA PRO A 11 0.76 -9.43 1.31
C PRO A 11 1.55 -8.75 0.20
N ARG A 12 1.38 -9.21 -1.06
CA ARG A 12 2.12 -8.70 -2.22
C ARG A 12 1.44 -7.50 -2.88
N VAL A 13 0.44 -6.90 -2.23
CA VAL A 13 -0.35 -5.79 -2.78
C VAL A 13 0.43 -4.50 -2.60
N SER A 14 0.56 -3.72 -3.67
CA SER A 14 1.28 -2.44 -3.66
C SER A 14 0.57 -1.41 -2.77
N ALA A 15 1.32 -0.45 -2.21
CA ALA A 15 0.72 0.64 -1.46
C ALA A 15 -0.27 1.46 -2.29
N LEU A 16 0.03 1.65 -3.59
CA LEU A 16 -0.88 2.30 -4.52
C LEU A 16 -2.21 1.56 -4.66
N ASP A 17 -2.17 0.23 -4.77
CA ASP A 17 -3.38 -0.61 -4.88
C ASP A 17 -4.17 -0.64 -3.57
N VAL A 18 -3.49 -0.67 -2.41
CA VAL A 18 -4.15 -0.58 -1.10
C VAL A 18 -4.93 0.73 -0.95
N VAL A 19 -4.34 1.85 -1.39
CA VAL A 19 -5.00 3.16 -1.32
C VAL A 19 -6.08 3.33 -2.40
N ALA A 20 -5.95 2.65 -3.54
CA ALA A 20 -6.92 2.69 -4.63
C ALA A 20 -8.19 1.85 -4.35
N ASP A 21 -8.08 0.74 -3.61
CA ASP A 21 -9.19 -0.20 -3.38
C ASP A 21 -10.48 0.47 -2.86
N PRO A 22 -10.46 1.35 -1.83
CA PRO A 22 -11.68 2.01 -1.37
C PRO A 22 -12.38 2.88 -2.42
N LEU A 23 -11.65 3.38 -3.42
CA LEU A 23 -12.24 4.14 -4.53
C LEU A 23 -12.88 3.21 -5.56
N GLN A 24 -12.25 2.06 -5.83
CA GLN A 24 -12.82 1.03 -6.70
C GLN A 24 -14.09 0.43 -6.12
N GLN A 25 -14.12 0.14 -4.82
CA GLN A 25 -15.30 -0.34 -4.11
C GLN A 25 -16.48 0.66 -4.16
N ARG A 26 -16.19 1.94 -4.43
CA ARG A 26 -17.19 3.01 -4.63
C ARG A 26 -17.57 3.22 -6.11
N GLY A 27 -17.09 2.38 -7.01
CA GLY A 27 -17.42 2.41 -8.43
C GLY A 27 -16.50 3.25 -9.31
N ALA A 28 -15.38 3.76 -8.79
CA ALA A 28 -14.37 4.41 -9.65
C ALA A 28 -13.71 3.36 -10.57
N SER A 29 -13.37 3.76 -11.80
CA SER A 29 -12.57 2.91 -12.67
C SER A 29 -11.17 2.67 -12.08
N HIS A 30 -10.50 1.63 -12.55
CA HIS A 30 -9.15 1.30 -12.08
C HIS A 30 -8.18 2.46 -12.25
N GLU A 31 -8.21 3.10 -13.43
CA GLU A 31 -7.32 4.22 -13.77
C GLU A 31 -7.59 5.44 -12.89
N GLU A 32 -8.86 5.82 -12.72
CA GLU A 32 -9.25 6.93 -11.84
C GLU A 32 -8.87 6.69 -10.38
N ALA A 33 -9.09 5.46 -9.89
CA ALA A 33 -8.75 5.08 -8.53
C ALA A 33 -7.23 5.16 -8.30
N ARG A 34 -6.42 4.66 -9.25
CA ARG A 34 -4.96 4.75 -9.20
C ARG A 34 -4.47 6.20 -9.25
N ALA A 35 -5.03 7.03 -10.13
CA ALA A 35 -4.66 8.43 -10.24
C ALA A 35 -4.93 9.20 -8.94
N ARG A 36 -6.11 9.00 -8.32
CA ARG A 36 -6.45 9.62 -7.04
C ARG A 36 -5.59 9.09 -5.89
N ALA A 37 -5.31 7.78 -5.87
CA ALA A 37 -4.45 7.17 -4.88
C ALA A 37 -3.02 7.73 -4.94
N ALA A 38 -2.47 7.92 -6.15
CA ALA A 38 -1.18 8.56 -6.35
C ALA A 38 -1.16 9.97 -5.75
N THR A 39 -2.18 10.80 -6.02
CA THR A 39 -2.30 12.14 -5.42
C THR A 39 -2.35 12.09 -3.89
N LEU A 40 -3.02 11.11 -3.29
CA LEU A 40 -3.04 10.95 -1.84
C LEU A 40 -1.65 10.58 -1.30
N LEU A 41 -0.97 9.62 -1.92
CA LEU A 41 0.37 9.20 -1.52
C LEU A 41 1.40 10.34 -1.64
N GLU A 42 1.27 11.20 -2.65
CA GLU A 42 2.08 12.42 -2.77
C GLU A 42 1.85 13.38 -1.61
N ARG A 43 0.59 13.60 -1.21
CA ARG A 43 0.25 14.47 -0.08
C ARG A 43 0.78 13.94 1.26
N LEU A 44 0.92 12.63 1.37
CA LEU A 44 1.56 11.96 2.52
C LEU A 44 3.10 11.99 2.44
N ASN A 45 3.66 12.60 1.40
CA ASN A 45 5.09 12.64 1.12
C ASN A 45 5.72 11.23 1.05
N LEU A 46 4.96 10.23 0.58
CA LEU A 46 5.48 8.88 0.41
C LEU A 46 6.34 8.83 -0.87
N PRO A 47 7.63 8.44 -0.79
CA PRO A 47 8.48 8.34 -1.96
C PRO A 47 7.90 7.42 -3.04
N ARG A 48 7.90 7.87 -4.31
CA ARG A 48 7.36 7.11 -5.45
C ARG A 48 7.90 5.68 -5.58
N ARG A 49 9.16 5.45 -5.19
CA ARG A 49 9.77 4.09 -5.17
C ARG A 49 9.04 3.09 -4.26
N LEU A 50 8.26 3.57 -3.31
CA LEU A 50 7.50 2.74 -2.36
C LEU A 50 6.10 2.41 -2.87
N TRP A 51 5.60 3.09 -3.91
CA TRP A 51 4.21 2.96 -4.34
C TRP A 51 3.89 1.56 -4.85
N ASP A 52 4.86 0.94 -5.53
CA ASP A 52 4.77 -0.42 -6.07
C ASP A 52 5.19 -1.50 -5.04
N LEU A 53 5.66 -1.10 -3.86
CA LEU A 53 6.07 -2.01 -2.81
C LEU A 53 4.91 -2.27 -1.84
N PRO A 54 4.88 -3.45 -1.20
CA PRO A 54 3.89 -3.71 -0.17
C PRO A 54 4.09 -2.84 1.07
N PRO A 55 3.03 -2.25 1.67
CA PRO A 55 3.14 -1.43 2.88
C PRO A 55 3.83 -2.14 4.05
N ALA A 56 3.69 -3.46 4.13
CA ALA A 56 4.35 -4.29 5.13
C ALA A 56 5.90 -4.28 5.04
N THR A 57 6.47 -3.76 3.95
CA THR A 57 7.93 -3.57 3.78
C THR A 57 8.43 -2.22 4.27
N PHE A 58 7.51 -1.30 4.61
CA PHE A 58 7.85 0.07 5.01
C PHE A 58 8.36 0.10 6.45
N SER A 59 9.18 1.09 6.77
CA SER A 59 9.52 1.40 8.16
C SER A 59 8.28 1.85 8.95
N GLY A 60 8.32 1.75 10.28
CA GLY A 60 7.19 2.15 11.12
C GLY A 60 6.74 3.60 10.92
N GLY A 61 7.68 4.52 10.66
CA GLY A 61 7.36 5.92 10.36
C GLY A 61 6.80 6.15 8.96
N GLU A 62 7.07 5.26 8.00
CA GLU A 62 6.45 5.29 6.67
C GLU A 62 5.06 4.66 6.66
N GLN A 63 4.77 3.71 7.56
CA GLN A 63 3.43 3.13 7.71
C GLN A 63 2.43 4.07 8.41
N GLN A 64 2.92 4.99 9.25
CA GLN A 64 2.07 5.93 9.99
C GLN A 64 1.71 7.19 9.19
N ARG A 65 2.37 7.42 8.05
CA ARG A 65 2.03 8.51 7.13
C ARG A 65 0.88 8.07 6.24
#